data_AF-A0A3N5MN19-F1
#
_entry.id   AF-A0A3N5MN19-F1
#
_cell.length_a   1.000
_cell.length_b   1.000
_cell.length_c   1.000
_cell.angle_alpha   90.00
_cell.angle_beta   90.00
_cell.angle_gamma   90.00
#
_symmetry.space_group_name_H-M   'P 1'
#
loop_
_entity.id
_entity.type
_entity.pdbx_description
1 polymer ?
#
loop_
_entity_poly.entity_id
_entity_poly.type
_entity_poly.pdbx_seq_one_letter_code
_entity_poly.pdbx_strand_id
1 'polypeptide(L)'
;MRIERLEAEALSIPLNRDFGGATYHVTRRCTVITRVFGAGGIAAEVYNGDNRDHSPEIARAIREVLAPLVVGEDAFAIERLWAR
;
A
#
# COMPACT_ATOMS: atom_id res chain seq x y z
N MET A 1 -8.15 -9.44 16.24
CA MET A 1 -6.79 -9.81 15.82
C MET A 1 -5.88 -8.61 16.00
N ARG A 2 -4.81 -8.71 16.79
CA ARG A 2 -3.89 -7.57 17.00
C ARG A 2 -2.97 -7.37 15.79
N ILE A 3 -2.87 -6.14 15.30
CA ILE A 3 -1.89 -5.76 14.27
C ILE A 3 -0.53 -5.59 14.94
N GLU A 4 0.48 -6.31 14.45
CA GLU A 4 1.84 -6.25 15.01
C GLU A 4 2.79 -5.43 14.16
N ARG A 5 2.61 -5.47 12.85
CA ARG A 5 3.48 -4.80 11.89
C ARG A 5 2.78 -4.56 10.57
N LEU A 6 3.17 -3.50 9.90
CA LEU A 6 2.81 -3.19 8.53
C LEU A 6 4.08 -3.06 7.69
N GLU A 7 4.04 -3.63 6.49
CA GLU A 7 5.01 -3.35 5.45
C GLU A 7 4.28 -2.72 4.27
N ALA A 8 4.96 -1.81 3.59
CA ALA A 8 4.50 -1.28 2.31
C ALA A 8 5.68 -1.13 1.37
N GLU A 9 5.55 -1.63 0.14
CA GLU A 9 6.61 -1.63 -0.88
C GLU A 9 6.06 -1.12 -2.20
N ALA A 10 6.75 -0.14 -2.78
CA ALA A 10 6.41 0.41 -4.09
C ALA A 10 7.07 -0.42 -5.20
N LEU A 11 6.26 -0.90 -6.14
CA LEU A 11 6.72 -1.61 -7.34
C LEU A 11 6.49 -0.76 -8.59
N SER A 12 7.41 -0.87 -9.53
CA SER A 12 7.34 -0.25 -10.85
C SER A 12 7.82 -1.24 -11.90
N ILE A 13 6.90 -1.72 -12.73
CA ILE A 13 7.17 -2.73 -13.75
C ILE A 13 7.01 -2.08 -15.14
N PRO A 14 8.05 -2.10 -16.00
CA PRO A 14 7.94 -1.56 -17.35
C PRO A 14 6.92 -2.36 -18.18
N LEU A 15 6.17 -1.68 -19.04
CA LEU A 15 5.26 -2.30 -20.00
C LEU A 15 5.99 -2.50 -21.34
N ASN A 16 5.57 -3.52 -22.11
CA ASN A 16 6.19 -3.85 -23.40
C ASN A 16 5.98 -2.78 -24.48
N ARG A 17 5.05 -1.84 -24.25
CA ARG A 17 4.78 -0.69 -25.09
C ARG A 17 4.12 0.40 -24.27
N ASP A 18 4.08 1.60 -24.82
CA ASP A 18 3.31 2.71 -24.27
C ASP A 18 1.82 2.54 -24.57
N PHE A 19 0.98 2.62 -23.54
CA PHE A 19 -0.49 2.60 -23.63
C PHE A 19 -1.11 3.98 -23.43
N GLY A 20 -0.35 5.04 -23.74
CA GLY A 20 -0.77 6.42 -23.65
C GLY A 20 -1.95 6.80 -24.56
N GLY A 21 -2.62 7.89 -24.19
CA GLY A 21 -3.64 8.57 -25.00
C GLY A 21 -3.13 9.92 -25.50
N ALA A 22 -4.04 10.81 -25.92
CA ALA A 22 -3.68 12.10 -26.51
C ALA A 22 -2.84 13.02 -25.59
N THR A 23 -2.97 12.89 -24.27
CA THR A 23 -2.36 13.79 -23.28
C THR A 23 -1.55 13.09 -22.20
N TYR A 24 -1.39 11.76 -22.28
CA TYR A 24 -0.73 10.99 -21.23
C TYR A 24 -0.01 9.76 -21.79
N HIS A 25 1.01 9.30 -21.07
CA HIS A 25 1.77 8.10 -21.39
C HIS A 25 1.62 7.07 -20.26
N VAL A 26 1.59 5.78 -20.62
CA VAL A 26 1.54 4.66 -19.67
C VAL A 26 2.62 3.67 -20.08
N THR A 27 3.83 3.91 -19.59
CA THR A 27 5.03 3.13 -19.92
C THR A 27 5.37 2.07 -18.86
N ARG A 28 4.74 2.16 -17.69
CA ARG A 28 4.96 1.25 -16.55
C ARG A 28 3.69 1.08 -15.74
N ARG A 29 3.53 -0.08 -15.13
CA ARG A 29 2.54 -0.34 -14.09
C ARG A 29 3.21 -0.15 -12.73
N CYS A 30 2.70 0.80 -11.96
CA CYS A 30 3.15 1.04 -10.60
C CYS A 30 2.10 0.53 -9.62
N THR A 31 2.51 0.05 -8.45
CA THR A 31 1.59 -0.34 -7.38
C THR A 31 2.31 -0.26 -6.03
N VAL A 32 1.56 -0.26 -4.94
CA VAL A 32 2.11 -0.47 -3.60
C VAL A 32 1.54 -1.78 -3.06
N ILE A 33 2.43 -2.70 -2.70
CA ILE A 33 2.06 -3.91 -1.95
C ILE A 33 2.08 -3.54 -0.47
N THR A 34 0.95 -3.75 0.21
CA THR A 34 0.83 -3.58 1.67
C THR A 34 0.60 -4.93 2.32
N ARG A 35 1.40 -5.25 3.35
CA ARG A 35 1.26 -6.48 4.15
C ARG A 35 0.96 -6.12 5.59
N VAL A 36 -0.07 -6.73 6.14
CA VAL A 36 -0.44 -6.64 7.56
C VAL A 36 -0.03 -7.92 8.26
N PHE A 37 0.72 -7.80 9.34
CA PHE A 37 1.17 -8.94 10.14
C PHE A 37 0.42 -8.98 11.48
N GLY A 38 0.03 -10.19 11.88
CA GLY A 38 -0.42 -10.50 13.23
C GLY A 38 0.45 -11.61 13.82
N ALA A 39 0.05 -12.14 14.99
CA ALA A 39 0.84 -13.09 15.79
C ALA A 39 1.29 -14.38 15.06
N GLY A 40 0.66 -14.75 13.93
CA GLY A 40 0.99 -15.93 13.14
C GLY A 40 1.73 -15.65 11.82
N GLY A 41 2.17 -14.41 11.58
CA GLY A 41 2.77 -14.00 10.30
C GLY A 41 1.86 -13.08 9.50
N ILE A 42 1.86 -13.22 8.17
CA ILE A 42 1.03 -12.37 7.29
C ILE A 42 -0.44 -12.69 7.53
N ALA A 43 -1.18 -11.70 8.02
CA ALA A 43 -2.62 -11.76 8.18
C ALA A 43 -3.36 -11.31 6.92
N ALA A 44 -2.77 -10.36 6.16
CA ALA A 44 -3.31 -9.90 4.89
C ALA A 44 -2.21 -9.32 3.99
N GLU A 45 -2.41 -9.45 2.68
CA GLU A 45 -1.61 -8.79 1.64
C GLU A 45 -2.55 -8.21 0.59
N VAL A 46 -2.28 -6.98 0.17
CA VAL A 46 -3.03 -6.30 -0.89
C VAL A 46 -2.07 -5.51 -1.76
N TYR A 47 -2.34 -5.45 -3.07
CA TYR A 47 -1.70 -4.52 -3.98
C TYR A 47 -2.71 -3.47 -4.41
N ASN A 48 -2.31 -2.20 -4.40
CA ASN A 48 -3.24 -1.11 -4.65
C ASN A 48 -2.57 0.08 -5.36
N GLY A 49 -3.40 0.80 -6.11
CA GLY A 49 -3.01 1.99 -6.85
C GLY A 49 -2.29 1.72 -8.17
N ASP A 50 -2.21 2.79 -8.96
CA ASP A 50 -1.39 2.93 -10.15
C ASP A 50 -0.91 4.37 -10.22
N ASN A 51 0.15 4.67 -9.45
CA ASN A 51 0.73 6.01 -9.39
C ASN A 51 2.21 5.97 -9.80
N ARG A 52 2.49 6.49 -10.99
CA ARG A 52 3.84 6.47 -11.58
C ARG A 52 4.82 7.40 -10.90
N ASP A 53 4.34 8.48 -10.30
CA ASP A 53 5.19 9.56 -9.81
C ASP A 53 5.33 9.55 -8.28
N HIS A 54 4.37 8.93 -7.57
CA HIS A 54 4.28 9.02 -6.11
C HIS A 54 4.16 7.67 -5.39
N SER A 55 4.32 6.53 -6.06
CA SER A 55 4.29 5.21 -5.41
C SER A 55 5.25 5.09 -4.20
N PRO A 56 6.52 5.56 -4.27
CA PRO A 56 7.43 5.53 -3.12
C PRO A 56 6.94 6.37 -1.92
N GLU A 57 6.37 7.55 -2.18
CA GLU A 57 5.83 8.45 -1.18
C GLU A 57 4.59 7.87 -0.52
N ILE A 58 3.73 7.21 -1.29
CA ILE A 58 2.57 6.47 -0.77
C ILE A 58 3.03 5.34 0.15
N ALA A 59 4.01 4.52 -0.29
CA ALA A 59 4.56 3.46 0.55
C ALA A 59 5.19 4.02 1.83
N ARG A 60 5.88 5.17 1.74
CA ARG A 60 6.40 5.88 2.91
C ARG A 60 5.29 6.37 3.84
N ALA A 61 4.23 6.99 3.32
CA ALA A 61 3.10 7.45 4.12
C ALA A 61 2.41 6.29 4.86
N ILE A 62 2.27 5.13 4.22
CA ILE A 62 1.74 3.93 4.88
C ILE A 62 2.62 3.54 6.08
N ARG A 63 3.95 3.52 5.91
CA ARG A 63 4.89 3.12 6.98
C ARG A 63 5.04 4.16 8.09
N GLU A 64 5.09 5.45 7.74
CA GLU A 64 5.48 6.51 8.67
C GLU A 64 4.28 7.25 9.28
N VAL A 65 3.14 7.28 8.58
CA VAL A 65 1.95 8.02 9.03
C VAL A 65 0.86 7.06 9.46
N LEU A 66 0.51 6.07 8.63
CA LEU A 66 -0.64 5.20 8.90
C LEU A 66 -0.29 4.07 9.89
N ALA A 67 0.88 3.44 9.76
CA ALA A 67 1.25 2.32 10.62
C ALA A 67 1.24 2.67 12.12
N PRO A 68 1.77 3.83 12.58
CA PRO A 68 1.68 4.21 14.00
C PRO A 68 0.25 4.34 14.54
N LEU A 69 -0.74 4.61 13.69
CA LEU A 69 -2.14 4.79 14.10
C LEU A 69 -2.88 3.48 14.34
N VAL A 70 -2.41 2.38 13.73
CA VAL A 70 -3.12 1.10 13.69
C VAL A 70 -2.31 -0.07 14.28
N VAL A 71 -0.98 0.03 14.39
CA VAL A 71 -0.16 -1.00 15.05
C VAL A 71 -0.55 -1.09 16.53
N GLY A 72 -0.80 -2.30 16.98
CA GLY A 72 -1.27 -2.61 18.33
C GLY A 72 -2.80 -2.63 18.48
N GLU A 73 -3.55 -2.14 17.49
CA GLU A 73 -5.01 -2.15 17.50
C GLU A 73 -5.60 -3.50 17.05
N ASP A 74 -6.90 -3.68 17.32
CA ASP A 74 -7.68 -4.79 16.80
C ASP A 74 -8.10 -4.52 15.34
N ALA A 75 -7.58 -5.31 14.41
CA ALA A 75 -7.86 -5.21 12.97
C ALA A 75 -9.36 -5.31 12.61
N PHE A 76 -10.18 -5.91 13.47
CA PHE A 76 -11.63 -6.01 13.24
C PHE A 76 -12.41 -4.74 13.63
N ALA A 77 -11.76 -3.77 14.30
CA ALA A 77 -12.38 -2.50 14.67
C ALA A 77 -12.36 -1.49 13.49
N ILE A 78 -12.81 -1.92 12.31
CA ILE A 78 -12.64 -1.24 11.03
C ILE A 78 -13.11 0.22 11.10
N GLU A 79 -14.35 0.46 11.52
CA GLU A 79 -14.94 1.82 11.60
C GLU A 79 -14.13 2.75 12.52
N ARG A 80 -13.62 2.23 13.64
CA ARG A 80 -12.80 3.01 14.58
C ARG A 80 -11.44 3.36 13.98
N LEU A 81 -10.82 2.42 13.27
CA LEU A 81 -9.52 2.63 12.64
C LEU A 81 -9.61 3.59 11.46
N TRP A 82 -10.72 3.57 10.71
CA TRP A 82 -10.97 4.48 9.59
C TRP A 82 -11.24 5.93 10.01
N ALA A 83 -11.74 6.15 11.23
CA ALA A 83 -12.06 7.48 11.75
C ALA A 83 -10.85 8.24 12.34
N ARG A 84 -9.66 7.64 12.35
CA ARG A 84 -8.42 8.24 12.86
C ARG A 84 -7.62 8.90 11.74
#